data_AF-A0A1W9GKH4-F1
#
_entry.id   AF-A0A1W9GKH4-F1
#
_cell.length_a   1.000
_cell.length_b   1.000
_cell.length_c   1.000
_cell.angle_alpha   90.00
_cell.angle_beta   90.00
_cell.angle_gamma   90.00
#
_symmetry.space_group_name_H-M   'P 1'
#
loop_
_entity.id
_entity.type
_entity.pdbx_description
1 polymer ?
#
loop_
_entity_poly.entity_id
_entity_poly.type
_entity_poly.pdbx_seq_one_letter_code
_entity_poly.pdbx_strand_id
1 'polypeptide(L)'
;MDALQSIVIDLNTLIPIINHWFHLLSAVIWIGGLAFLVMAVTPGLKQAVAKDQIKPITDAFYQHYKKVAGILLLILLFTGGVNIHYVNQVITSQTGVGIPHHAKYLMVLMIKLLLVLGLLTLFLYTVIFKSDDEADEGESYEAIPFQRAALWMGFFIILCAAAMKHLHQ
;
A
#
# COMPACT_ATOMS: atom_id res chain seq x y z
N MET A 1 -13.42 -5.49 40.36
CA MET A 1 -13.59 -6.13 39.04
C MET A 1 -13.80 -5.08 37.94
N ASP A 2 -14.34 -3.92 38.28
CA ASP A 2 -14.69 -2.84 37.34
C ASP A 2 -13.48 -2.21 36.61
N ALA A 3 -12.35 -1.99 37.28
CA ALA A 3 -11.18 -1.34 36.67
C ALA A 3 -10.46 -2.20 35.62
N LEU A 4 -10.39 -3.53 35.83
CA LEU A 4 -9.81 -4.43 34.83
C LEU A 4 -10.71 -4.55 33.59
N GLN A 5 -12.03 -4.59 33.80
CA GLN A 5 -12.98 -4.62 32.70
C GLN A 5 -12.95 -3.32 31.89
N SER A 6 -12.86 -2.15 32.54
CA SER A 6 -12.74 -0.87 31.81
C SER A 6 -11.48 -0.80 30.96
N ILE A 7 -10.32 -1.21 31.52
CA ILE A 7 -9.04 -1.24 30.80
C ILE A 7 -9.12 -2.17 29.57
N VAL A 8 -9.71 -3.35 29.72
CA VAL A 8 -9.86 -4.30 28.61
C VAL A 8 -10.79 -3.75 27.51
N ILE A 9 -11.87 -3.06 27.88
CA ILE A 9 -12.78 -2.40 26.93
C ILE A 9 -12.07 -1.28 26.17
N ASP A 10 -11.26 -0.48 26.87
CA ASP A 10 -10.48 0.59 26.25
C ASP A 10 -9.44 0.04 25.26
N LEU A 11 -8.73 -1.03 25.63
CA LEU A 11 -7.78 -1.72 24.76
C LEU A 11 -8.45 -2.32 23.52
N ASN A 12 -9.60 -2.98 23.67
CA ASN A 12 -10.35 -3.55 22.54
C ASN A 12 -10.85 -2.49 21.55
N THR A 13 -11.01 -1.25 22.00
CA THR A 13 -11.40 -0.13 21.14
C THR A 13 -10.17 0.54 20.51
N LEU A 14 -9.10 0.69 21.28
CA LEU A 14 -7.90 1.43 20.89
C LEU A 14 -7.02 0.65 19.90
N ILE A 15 -6.89 -0.67 20.05
CA ILE A 15 -6.07 -1.50 19.15
C ILE A 15 -6.54 -1.43 17.68
N PRO A 16 -7.84 -1.63 17.36
CA PRO A 16 -8.33 -1.50 15.98
C PRO A 16 -8.08 -0.11 15.38
N ILE A 17 -8.25 0.95 16.18
CA ILE A 17 -8.05 2.34 15.74
C ILE A 17 -6.59 2.56 15.38
N ILE A 18 -5.67 2.18 16.27
CA ILE A 18 -4.22 2.35 16.04
C ILE A 18 -3.77 1.49 14.85
N ASN A 19 -4.24 0.25 14.75
CA ASN A 19 -3.93 -0.62 13.60
C ASN A 19 -4.41 0.00 12.28
N HIS A 20 -5.65 0.51 12.25
CA HIS A 20 -6.20 1.17 11.08
C HIS A 20 -5.42 2.44 10.71
N TRP A 21 -5.04 3.23 11.71
CA TRP A 21 -4.22 4.42 11.53
C TRP A 21 -2.86 4.09 10.92
N PHE A 22 -2.15 3.08 11.44
CA PHE A 22 -0.88 2.62 10.86
C PHE A 22 -1.06 2.11 9.42
N HIS A 23 -2.11 1.32 9.16
CA HIS A 23 -2.42 0.84 7.81
C HIS A 23 -2.61 1.99 6.83
N LEU A 24 -3.42 2.99 7.20
CA LEU A 24 -3.69 4.16 6.37
C LEU A 24 -2.44 5.01 6.17
N LEU A 25 -1.68 5.28 7.24
CA LEU A 25 -0.46 6.09 7.17
C LEU A 25 0.56 5.43 6.24
N SER A 26 0.74 4.10 6.33
CA SER A 26 1.63 3.38 5.43
C SER A 26 1.18 3.43 3.98
N ALA A 27 -0.13 3.32 3.72
CA ALA A 27 -0.68 3.44 2.37
C ALA A 27 -0.46 4.85 1.80
N VAL A 28 -0.69 5.89 2.60
CA VAL A 28 -0.51 7.30 2.19
C VAL A 28 0.94 7.59 1.87
N ILE A 29 1.88 7.19 2.73
CA ILE A 29 3.31 7.43 2.49
C ILE A 29 3.79 6.65 1.27
N TRP A 30 3.35 5.39 1.11
CA TRP A 30 3.75 4.56 -0.03
C TRP A 30 3.22 5.11 -1.36
N ILE A 31 1.90 5.31 -1.49
CA ILE A 31 1.28 5.81 -2.73
C ILE A 31 1.74 7.24 -3.01
N GLY A 32 1.76 8.09 -1.98
CA GLY A 32 2.17 9.49 -2.10
C GLY A 32 3.64 9.64 -2.49
N GLY A 33 4.53 8.80 -1.94
CA GLY A 33 5.94 8.78 -2.31
C GLY A 33 6.16 8.36 -3.77
N LEU A 34 5.49 7.31 -4.22
CA LEU A 34 5.54 6.89 -5.63
C LEU A 34 5.00 7.98 -6.56
N ALA A 35 3.86 8.56 -6.21
CA ALA A 35 3.22 9.62 -6.96
C ALA A 35 4.12 10.86 -7.06
N PHE A 36 4.78 11.26 -5.97
CA PHE A 36 5.74 12.35 -5.94
C PHE A 36 6.93 12.09 -6.87
N LEU A 37 7.49 10.87 -6.87
CA LEU A 37 8.60 10.50 -7.75
C LEU A 37 8.20 10.63 -9.23
N VAL A 38 7.05 10.09 -9.60
CA VAL A 38 6.55 10.06 -10.99
C VAL A 38 6.13 11.45 -11.48
N MET A 39 5.44 12.23 -10.65
CA MET A 39 4.80 13.47 -11.09
C MET A 39 5.65 14.72 -10.87
N ALA A 40 6.57 14.71 -9.90
CA ALA A 40 7.39 15.88 -9.58
C ALA A 40 8.87 15.65 -9.88
N VAL A 41 9.46 14.58 -9.34
CA VAL A 41 10.91 14.37 -9.39
C VAL A 41 11.40 14.07 -10.79
N THR A 42 10.89 13.03 -11.45
CA THR A 42 11.31 12.67 -12.80
C THR A 42 11.12 13.80 -13.83
N PRO A 43 9.94 14.46 -13.93
CA PRO A 43 9.79 15.57 -14.87
C PRO A 43 10.62 16.80 -14.47
N GLY A 44 10.76 17.09 -13.18
CA GLY A 44 11.60 18.19 -12.70
C GLY A 44 13.07 18.01 -13.10
N LEU A 45 13.61 16.80 -12.96
CA LEU A 45 14.98 16.48 -13.39
C LEU A 45 15.14 16.58 -14.92
N LYS A 46 14.15 16.12 -15.70
CA LYS A 46 14.16 16.27 -17.17
C LYS A 46 14.27 17.72 -17.64
N GLN A 47 13.81 18.68 -16.83
CA GLN A 47 13.88 20.10 -17.14
C GLN A 47 15.14 20.78 -16.59
N ALA A 48 15.65 20.33 -15.44
CA ALA A 48 16.69 21.03 -14.68
C ALA A 48 18.12 20.53 -14.92
N VAL A 49 18.31 19.28 -15.38
CA VAL A 49 19.65 18.68 -15.52
C VAL A 49 19.88 18.06 -16.90
N ALA A 50 21.14 17.85 -17.25
CA ALA A 50 21.53 17.15 -18.46
C ALA A 50 21.05 15.69 -18.44
N LYS A 51 20.74 15.12 -19.61
CA LYS A 51 20.09 13.80 -19.74
C LYS A 51 20.87 12.66 -19.07
N ASP A 52 22.19 12.71 -19.15
CA ASP A 52 23.13 11.76 -18.54
C ASP A 52 23.10 11.80 -17.01
N GLN A 53 22.71 12.93 -16.40
CA GLN A 53 22.61 13.09 -14.95
C GLN A 53 21.27 12.64 -14.37
N ILE A 54 20.23 12.49 -15.20
CA ILE A 54 18.88 12.12 -14.73
C ILE A 54 18.88 10.74 -14.07
N LYS A 55 19.51 9.75 -14.72
CA LYS A 55 19.57 8.37 -14.24
C LYS A 55 20.26 8.25 -12.86
N PRO A 56 21.51 8.68 -12.67
CA PRO A 56 22.20 8.51 -11.38
C PRO A 56 21.47 9.23 -10.23
N ILE A 57 20.89 10.40 -10.48
CA ILE A 57 20.12 11.12 -9.47
C ILE A 57 18.84 10.34 -9.12
N THR A 58 18.07 9.92 -10.12
CA THR A 58 16.79 9.23 -9.86
C THR A 58 17.01 7.85 -9.22
N ASP A 59 18.06 7.13 -9.62
CA ASP A 59 18.47 5.86 -9.01
C ASP A 59 18.78 6.05 -7.51
N ALA A 60 19.49 7.14 -7.13
CA ALA A 60 19.76 7.44 -5.73
C ALA A 60 18.48 7.68 -4.91
N PHE A 61 17.54 8.49 -5.42
CA PHE A 61 16.23 8.67 -4.79
C PHE A 61 15.48 7.33 -4.67
N TYR A 62 15.54 6.51 -5.72
CA TYR A 62 14.85 5.24 -5.75
C TYR A 62 15.41 4.25 -4.72
N GLN A 63 16.73 4.16 -4.55
CA GLN A 63 17.33 3.25 -3.56
C GLN A 63 16.86 3.58 -2.13
N HIS A 64 16.72 4.87 -1.80
CA HIS A 64 16.14 5.29 -0.52
C HIS A 64 14.65 4.96 -0.44
N TYR A 65 13.89 5.30 -1.48
CA TYR A 65 12.46 5.00 -1.53
C TYR A 65 12.17 3.49 -1.44
N LYS A 66 12.92 2.65 -2.13
CA LYS A 66 12.77 1.18 -2.16
C LYS A 66 12.86 0.57 -0.77
N LYS A 67 13.83 1.01 0.04
CA LYS A 67 13.98 0.56 1.44
C LYS A 67 12.76 0.93 2.28
N VAL A 68 12.31 2.17 2.19
CA VAL A 68 11.13 2.66 2.91
C VAL A 68 9.87 1.92 2.44
N ALA A 69 9.67 1.82 1.13
CA ALA A 69 8.53 1.15 0.51
C ALA A 69 8.43 -0.32 0.93
N GLY A 70 9.55 -1.04 1.00
CA GLY A 70 9.57 -2.43 1.48
C GLY A 70 9.07 -2.57 2.92
N ILE A 71 9.53 -1.69 3.82
CA ILE A 71 9.05 -1.67 5.22
C ILE A 71 7.56 -1.34 5.27
N LEU A 72 7.10 -0.34 4.52
CA LEU A 72 5.69 0.05 4.46
C LEU A 72 4.80 -1.08 3.92
N LEU A 73 5.25 -1.84 2.91
CA LEU A 73 4.52 -2.99 2.37
C LEU A 73 4.36 -4.10 3.42
N LEU A 74 5.39 -4.37 4.23
CA LEU A 74 5.28 -5.33 5.34
C LEU A 74 4.26 -4.86 6.39
N ILE A 75 4.30 -3.58 6.77
CA ILE A 75 3.33 -2.99 7.70
C ILE A 75 1.92 -3.11 7.10
N LEU A 76 1.72 -2.78 5.82
CA LEU A 76 0.43 -2.87 5.14
C LEU A 76 -0.13 -4.30 5.12
N LEU A 77 0.71 -5.30 4.86
CA LEU A 77 0.30 -6.70 4.82
C LEU A 77 -0.16 -7.16 6.21
N PHE A 78 0.65 -6.88 7.24
CA PHE A 78 0.34 -7.26 8.61
C PHE A 78 -0.91 -6.55 9.13
N THR A 79 -0.92 -5.23 9.07
CA THR A 79 -2.07 -4.41 9.53
C THR A 79 -3.32 -4.66 8.70
N GLY A 80 -3.19 -5.06 7.43
CA GLY A 80 -4.28 -5.47 6.56
C GLY A 80 -4.95 -6.76 7.04
N GLY A 81 -4.16 -7.76 7.43
CA GLY A 81 -4.68 -8.99 8.05
C GLY A 81 -5.43 -8.71 9.36
N VAL A 82 -4.86 -7.86 10.21
CA VAL A 82 -5.49 -7.42 11.46
C VAL A 82 -6.79 -6.65 11.20
N ASN A 83 -6.83 -5.78 10.18
CA ASN A 83 -8.06 -5.09 9.78
C ASN A 83 -9.16 -6.06 9.34
N ILE A 84 -8.82 -7.11 8.56
CA ILE A 84 -9.79 -8.13 8.15
C ILE A 84 -10.39 -8.82 9.37
N HIS A 85 -9.55 -9.16 10.36
CA HIS A 85 -10.01 -9.78 11.61
C HIS A 85 -11.01 -8.90 12.36
N TYR A 86 -10.68 -7.62 12.60
CA TYR A 86 -11.56 -6.71 13.33
C TYR A 86 -12.84 -6.38 12.55
N VAL A 87 -12.75 -6.17 11.23
CA VAL A 87 -13.96 -5.95 10.42
C VAL A 87 -14.86 -7.19 10.45
N ASN A 88 -14.29 -8.40 10.44
CA ASN A 88 -15.08 -9.62 10.58
C ASN A 88 -15.81 -9.68 11.93
N GLN A 89 -15.16 -9.28 13.02
CA GLN A 89 -15.80 -9.22 14.34
C GLN A 89 -16.97 -8.22 14.36
N VAL A 90 -16.78 -7.02 13.81
CA VAL A 90 -17.82 -5.99 13.75
C VAL A 90 -19.01 -6.45 12.92
N ILE A 91 -18.78 -7.00 11.73
CA ILE A 91 -19.86 -7.51 10.88
C ILE A 91 -20.60 -8.66 11.59
N THR A 92 -19.87 -9.58 12.21
CA THR A 92 -20.47 -10.71 12.92
C THR A 92 -21.32 -10.25 14.11
N SER A 93 -20.89 -9.20 14.84
CA SER A 93 -21.66 -8.68 15.97
C SER A 93 -22.93 -7.93 15.54
N GLN A 94 -22.92 -7.31 14.36
CA GLN A 94 -24.07 -6.58 13.82
C GLN A 94 -25.08 -7.49 13.10
N THR A 95 -24.60 -8.49 12.35
CA THR A 95 -25.46 -9.30 11.46
C THR A 95 -25.60 -10.76 11.89
N GLY A 96 -24.87 -11.19 12.92
CA GLY A 96 -24.84 -12.59 13.38
C GLY A 96 -24.08 -13.56 12.48
N VAL A 97 -23.55 -13.08 11.35
CA VAL A 97 -22.81 -13.86 10.35
C VAL A 97 -21.58 -13.10 9.88
N GLY A 98 -20.47 -13.79 9.62
CA GLY A 98 -19.20 -13.16 9.23
C GLY A 98 -19.09 -12.74 7.75
N ILE A 99 -17.94 -12.17 7.40
CA ILE A 99 -17.60 -11.68 6.04
C ILE A 99 -17.96 -12.65 4.89
N PRO A 100 -17.77 -13.99 5.00
CA PRO A 100 -18.09 -14.90 3.90
C PRO A 100 -19.54 -14.84 3.41
N HIS A 101 -20.47 -14.38 4.25
CA HIS A 101 -21.88 -14.24 3.90
C HIS A 101 -22.23 -12.88 3.25
N HIS A 102 -21.26 -11.97 3.15
CA HIS A 102 -21.41 -10.63 2.57
C HIS A 102 -20.76 -10.56 1.19
N ALA A 103 -21.42 -11.14 0.18
CA ALA A 103 -20.85 -11.35 -1.16
C ALA A 103 -20.24 -10.09 -1.80
N LYS A 104 -20.89 -8.93 -1.68
CA LYS A 104 -20.39 -7.66 -2.22
C LYS A 104 -19.09 -7.22 -1.53
N TYR A 105 -19.06 -7.27 -0.20
CA TYR A 105 -17.88 -6.93 0.59
C TYR A 105 -16.73 -7.89 0.26
N LEU A 106 -17.01 -9.21 0.24
CA LEU A 106 -16.04 -10.24 -0.08
C LEU A 106 -15.43 -10.06 -1.48
N MET A 107 -16.25 -9.77 -2.48
CA MET A 107 -15.78 -9.55 -3.86
C MET A 107 -14.80 -8.36 -3.92
N VAL A 108 -15.14 -7.22 -3.33
CA VAL A 108 -14.26 -6.04 -3.31
C VAL A 108 -12.98 -6.31 -2.52
N LEU A 109 -13.08 -7.06 -1.40
CA LEU A 109 -11.92 -7.50 -0.63
C LEU A 109 -10.99 -8.37 -1.48
N MET A 110 -11.51 -9.33 -2.25
CA MET A 110 -10.71 -10.21 -3.10
C MET A 110 -10.01 -9.44 -4.23
N ILE A 111 -10.70 -8.47 -4.85
CA ILE A 111 -10.08 -7.58 -5.84
C ILE A 111 -8.94 -6.78 -5.20
N LYS A 112 -9.16 -6.21 -4.00
CA LYS A 112 -8.13 -5.47 -3.27
C LYS A 112 -6.92 -6.36 -2.96
N LEU A 113 -7.15 -7.58 -2.49
CA LEU A 113 -6.07 -8.52 -2.17
C LEU A 113 -5.29 -8.93 -3.42
N LEU A 114 -5.96 -9.18 -4.55
CA LEU A 114 -5.29 -9.43 -5.83
C LEU A 114 -4.40 -8.27 -6.26
N LEU A 115 -4.88 -7.02 -6.14
CA LEU A 115 -4.07 -5.84 -6.45
C LEU A 115 -2.87 -5.71 -5.51
N VAL A 116 -3.05 -5.91 -4.20
CA VAL A 116 -1.95 -5.87 -3.22
C VAL A 116 -0.92 -6.97 -3.51
N LEU A 117 -1.36 -8.18 -3.84
CA LEU A 117 -0.47 -9.28 -4.21
C LEU A 117 0.29 -8.98 -5.50
N GLY A 118 -0.39 -8.47 -6.53
CA GLY A 118 0.28 -8.05 -7.77
C GLY A 118 1.33 -6.96 -7.53
N LEU A 119 1.04 -5.98 -6.68
CA LEU A 119 2.02 -4.95 -6.28
C LEU A 119 3.22 -5.56 -5.57
N LEU A 120 2.97 -6.49 -4.65
CA LEU A 120 4.03 -7.20 -3.94
C LEU A 120 4.90 -7.99 -4.92
N THR A 121 4.30 -8.65 -5.91
CA THR A 121 5.03 -9.35 -6.98
C THR A 121 5.91 -8.40 -7.78
N LEU A 122 5.37 -7.24 -8.23
CA LEU A 122 6.16 -6.24 -8.96
C LEU A 122 7.33 -5.70 -8.11
N PHE A 123 7.06 -5.44 -6.83
CA PHE A 123 8.08 -4.95 -5.90
C PHE A 123 9.17 -5.99 -5.66
N LEU A 124 8.80 -7.24 -5.33
CA LEU A 124 9.76 -8.32 -5.12
C LEU A 124 10.54 -8.66 -6.39
N TYR A 125 9.89 -8.66 -7.56
CA TYR A 125 10.57 -8.84 -8.83
C TYR A 125 11.67 -7.79 -9.03
N THR A 126 11.33 -6.52 -8.75
CA THR A 126 12.29 -5.42 -8.84
C THR A 126 13.44 -5.55 -7.84
N VAL A 127 13.17 -6.01 -6.62
CA VAL A 127 14.19 -6.16 -5.58
C VAL A 127 15.11 -7.37 -5.84
N ILE A 128 14.56 -8.49 -6.32
CA ILE A 128 15.27 -9.77 -6.47
C ILE A 128 16.02 -9.85 -7.81
N PHE A 129 15.36 -9.48 -8.91
CA PHE A 129 15.88 -9.73 -10.26
C PHE A 129 16.50 -8.49 -10.91
N LYS A 130 16.07 -7.28 -10.54
CA LYS A 130 16.63 -6.04 -11.09
C LYS A 130 17.66 -5.45 -10.13
N SER A 131 18.79 -6.14 -9.99
CA SER A 131 19.99 -5.63 -9.32
C SER A 131 20.80 -4.79 -10.30
N ASP A 132 20.73 -3.47 -10.14
CA ASP A 132 21.63 -2.35 -10.52
C ASP A 132 22.38 -2.30 -11.89
N ASP A 133 22.44 -3.36 -12.70
CA ASP A 133 23.38 -3.46 -13.85
C ASP A 133 22.76 -3.49 -15.25
N GLU A 134 21.44 -3.54 -15.41
CA GLU A 134 20.84 -3.45 -16.76
C GLU A 134 20.68 -1.98 -17.18
N ALA A 135 21.71 -1.50 -17.89
CA ALA A 135 21.68 -0.28 -18.68
C ALA A 135 20.58 -0.35 -19.74
N ASP A 136 19.39 0.14 -19.38
CA ASP A 136 18.29 0.29 -20.32
C ASP A 136 18.61 1.49 -21.24
N GLU A 137 19.27 1.23 -22.37
CA GLU A 137 19.48 2.17 -23.48
C GLU A 137 18.20 2.36 -24.31
N GLY A 138 17.06 2.62 -23.65
CA GLY A 138 15.75 2.80 -24.27
C GLY A 138 15.17 4.21 -24.10
N GLU A 139 14.41 4.68 -25.09
CA GLU A 139 13.82 6.04 -25.18
C GLU A 139 12.91 6.46 -24.00
N SER A 140 12.59 5.57 -23.06
CA SER A 140 11.84 5.91 -21.84
C SER A 140 12.45 5.30 -20.59
N TYR A 141 13.48 5.93 -20.03
CA TYR A 141 14.00 5.58 -18.72
C TYR A 141 12.89 5.72 -17.64
N GLU A 142 12.48 4.58 -17.09
CA GLU A 142 11.72 4.49 -15.85
C GLU A 142 12.66 4.08 -14.72
N ALA A 143 12.97 5.00 -13.81
CA ALA A 143 13.82 4.72 -12.66
C ALA A 143 13.25 3.62 -11.75
N ILE A 144 11.93 3.48 -11.75
CA ILE A 144 11.21 2.44 -11.03
C ILE A 144 10.52 1.55 -12.09
N PRO A 145 10.84 0.25 -12.16
CA PRO A 145 10.15 -0.68 -13.04
C PRO A 145 8.67 -0.70 -12.74
N PHE A 146 7.84 -0.65 -13.78
CA PHE A 146 6.39 -0.72 -13.68
C PHE A 146 5.78 0.38 -12.80
N GLN A 147 6.44 1.53 -12.63
CA GLN A 147 6.01 2.60 -11.71
C GLN A 147 4.59 3.08 -11.97
N ARG A 148 4.21 3.22 -13.25
CA ARG A 148 2.88 3.67 -13.64
C ARG A 148 1.84 2.62 -13.30
N ALA A 149 2.15 1.35 -13.56
CA ALA A 149 1.28 0.24 -13.19
C ALA A 149 1.09 0.18 -11.67
N ALA A 150 2.18 0.29 -10.90
CA ALA A 150 2.13 0.30 -9.45
C ALA A 150 1.31 1.49 -8.89
N LEU A 151 1.44 2.67 -9.49
CA LEU A 151 0.66 3.85 -9.12
C LEU A 151 -0.84 3.64 -9.38
N TRP A 152 -1.21 3.13 -10.56
CA TRP A 152 -2.61 2.81 -10.88
C TRP A 152 -3.19 1.75 -9.96
N MET A 153 -2.44 0.69 -9.68
CA MET A 153 -2.85 -0.33 -8.71
C MET A 153 -3.07 0.27 -7.32
N GLY A 154 -2.18 1.18 -6.88
CA GLY A 154 -2.35 1.94 -5.64
C GLY A 154 -3.66 2.74 -5.59
N PHE A 155 -3.99 3.45 -6.68
CA PHE A 155 -5.26 4.17 -6.78
C PHE A 155 -6.48 3.24 -6.69
N PHE A 156 -6.46 2.11 -7.40
CA PHE A 156 -7.54 1.13 -7.32
C PHE A 156 -7.68 0.48 -5.95
N ILE A 157 -6.57 0.29 -5.22
CA ILE A 157 -6.59 -0.20 -3.83
C ILE A 157 -7.27 0.81 -2.90
N ILE A 158 -7.00 2.12 -3.06
CA ILE A 158 -7.70 3.18 -2.32
C ILE A 158 -9.19 3.15 -2.65
N LEU A 159 -9.55 3.03 -3.93
CA LEU A 159 -10.95 2.94 -4.36
C LEU A 159 -11.66 1.75 -3.74
N CYS A 160 -11.02 0.57 -3.73
CA CYS A 160 -11.57 -0.61 -3.05
C CYS A 160 -11.72 -0.38 -1.54
N ALA A 161 -10.76 0.29 -0.89
CA ALA A 161 -10.85 0.62 0.52
C ALA A 161 -12.04 1.55 0.82
N ALA A 162 -12.27 2.56 -0.01
CA ALA A 162 -13.43 3.44 0.10
C ALA A 162 -14.74 2.67 -0.12
N ALA A 163 -14.82 1.84 -1.16
CA ALA A 163 -15.99 1.02 -1.44
C ALA A 163 -16.34 0.06 -0.29
N MET A 164 -15.35 -0.63 0.30
CA MET A 164 -15.56 -1.51 1.44
C MET A 164 -16.04 -0.78 2.70
N LYS A 165 -15.64 0.49 2.88
CA LYS A 165 -16.13 1.30 4.00
C LYS A 165 -17.62 1.58 3.89
N HIS A 166 -18.13 1.79 2.67
CA HIS A 166 -19.57 1.96 2.42
C HIS A 166 -20.37 0.65 2.48
N LEU A 167 -19.72 -0.51 2.41
CA LEU A 167 -20.38 -1.82 2.37
C LEU A 167 -20.52 -2.50 3.74
N HIS A 168 -19.85 -2.01 4.79
CA HIS A 168 -19.98 -2.55 6.15
C HIS A 168 -20.56 -1.54 7.17
N GLN A 169 -20.91 -0.32 6.72
CA GLN A 169 -21.71 0.64 7.50
C GLN A 169 -23.20 0.27 7.39
#